data_AF-K9GJI3-F1
#
_entry.id   AF-K9GJI3-F1
#
_cell.length_a   1.000
_cell.length_b   1.000
_cell.length_c   1.000
_cell.angle_alpha   90.00
_cell.angle_beta   90.00
_cell.angle_gamma   90.00
#
_symmetry.space_group_name_H-M   'P 1'
#
loop_
_entity.id
_entity.type
_entity.pdbx_description
1 polymer ?
#
loop_
_entity_poly.entity_id
_entity_poly.type
_entity_poly.pdbx_seq_one_letter_code
_entity_poly.pdbx_strand_id
1 'polypeptide(L)'
;MKGHLVCRIQVNDAHGKAAQMKAAQMKAAQMKAAQMKAAQMKAAQMKAAQMKAAQMKAAQMKAAQMKAAQMKAAQMKAAQMKAAQMKAAQMKAAQMKAAQMKAAQMKAAQMKAAQMKAAQMKAAQMKAAQMKAAQMKAAQMKAAQMKAAQMKAAQMKAAQMKAAQMKAAQMKAAQMKAAQMKAAQMKAAQMKAAQMKAAQMKAAQMKAAQMKAAQMKAAQGKAAQGKAAQGKAAQGKNVQGKGVQGKGDLEKGVQMDL
;
A
#
# COMPACT_ATOMS: atom_id res chain seq x y z
N MET A 1 -7.98 -7.68 39.42
CA MET A 1 -9.20 -7.64 38.59
C MET A 1 -8.86 -7.19 37.17
N LYS A 2 -8.92 -8.09 36.17
CA LYS A 2 -8.66 -7.77 34.75
C LYS A 2 -9.98 -7.29 34.12
N GLY A 3 -10.26 -5.99 34.24
CA GLY A 3 -11.45 -5.39 33.64
C GLY A 3 -11.35 -5.40 32.12
N HIS A 4 -12.15 -6.24 31.45
CA HIS A 4 -12.44 -6.07 30.03
C HIS A 4 -13.36 -4.85 29.89
N LEU A 5 -12.76 -3.66 29.77
CA LEU A 5 -13.51 -2.44 29.51
C LEU A 5 -14.05 -2.51 28.08
N VAL A 6 -15.29 -2.98 27.91
CA VAL A 6 -16.07 -2.81 26.68
C VAL A 6 -16.64 -1.40 26.73
N CYS A 7 -15.88 -0.45 26.22
CA CYS A 7 -16.19 0.97 26.42
C CYS A 7 -16.68 1.59 25.11
N ARG A 8 -17.91 2.11 25.11
CA ARG A 8 -18.43 2.98 24.05
C ARG A 8 -18.00 4.40 24.41
N ILE A 9 -16.76 4.74 24.07
CA ILE A 9 -16.18 6.04 24.44
C ILE A 9 -16.48 7.05 23.34
N GLN A 10 -17.11 8.17 23.70
CA GLN A 10 -17.19 9.35 22.86
C GLN A 10 -16.23 10.40 23.41
N VAL A 11 -15.18 10.69 22.63
CA VAL A 11 -14.16 11.68 22.99
C VAL A 11 -14.25 12.82 21.99
N ASN A 12 -14.71 13.97 22.46
CA ASN A 12 -14.62 15.24 21.75
C ASN A 12 -13.46 16.03 22.37
N ASP A 13 -12.49 16.45 21.55
CA ASP A 13 -11.46 17.42 21.94
C ASP A 13 -10.57 17.02 23.14
N ALA A 14 -10.25 15.72 23.28
CA ALA A 14 -9.29 15.30 24.31
C ALA A 14 -7.84 15.57 23.92
N HIS A 15 -7.11 16.16 24.86
CA HIS A 15 -5.66 16.36 24.81
C HIS A 15 -4.97 15.36 25.75
N GLY A 16 -4.71 14.14 25.26
CA GLY A 16 -4.07 13.09 26.04
C GLY A 16 -2.55 13.10 25.86
N LYS A 17 -1.79 13.53 26.89
CA LYS A 17 -0.37 13.21 27.02
C LYS A 17 -0.25 11.77 27.56
N ALA A 18 0.23 10.84 26.72
CA ALA A 18 0.61 9.47 27.08
C ALA A 18 -0.50 8.55 27.64
N ALA A 19 -1.59 8.37 26.89
CA ALA A 19 -2.59 7.34 27.22
C ALA A 19 -2.04 5.92 26.98
N GLN A 20 -2.12 5.04 27.99
CA GLN A 20 -1.83 3.61 27.83
C GLN A 20 -3.12 2.78 27.86
N MET A 21 -3.36 2.00 26.80
CA MET A 21 -4.45 1.04 26.72
C MET A 21 -3.89 -0.34 26.43
N LYS A 22 -3.98 -1.23 27.41
CA LYS A 22 -3.61 -2.64 27.29
C LYS A 22 -4.88 -3.49 27.24
N ALA A 23 -5.03 -4.30 26.19
CA ALA A 23 -6.17 -5.20 25.99
C ALA A 23 -7.57 -4.55 26.03
N ALA A 24 -7.67 -3.24 25.81
CA ALA A 24 -8.94 -2.54 25.79
C ALA A 24 -9.82 -2.96 24.61
N GLN A 25 -11.13 -3.10 24.84
CA GLN A 25 -12.11 -3.37 23.79
C GLN A 25 -12.99 -2.13 23.57
N MET A 26 -12.77 -1.44 22.46
CA MET A 26 -13.57 -0.29 22.07
C MET A 26 -14.52 -0.68 20.94
N LYS A 27 -15.81 -0.75 21.25
CA LYS A 27 -16.87 -0.99 20.27
C LYS A 27 -17.60 0.33 19.99
N ALA A 28 -17.64 0.72 18.72
CA ALA A 28 -18.29 1.95 18.26
C ALA A 28 -17.80 3.24 18.95
N ALA A 29 -16.54 3.27 19.40
CA ALA A 29 -15.95 4.48 19.98
C ALA A 29 -15.84 5.58 18.91
N GLN A 30 -16.16 6.81 19.31
CA GLN A 30 -16.06 7.99 18.46
C GLN A 30 -15.00 8.93 19.03
N MET A 31 -14.00 9.25 18.23
CA MET A 31 -12.97 10.24 18.58
C MET A 31 -12.99 11.35 17.53
N LYS A 32 -13.43 12.53 17.92
CA LYS A 32 -13.44 13.73 17.09
C LYS A 32 -12.38 14.70 17.60
N ALA A 33 -11.48 15.11 16.71
CA ALA A 33 -10.40 16.06 16.98
C ALA A 33 -9.45 15.68 18.16
N ALA A 34 -9.50 14.44 18.65
CA ALA A 34 -8.65 13.98 19.73
C ALA A 34 -7.16 14.04 19.36
N GLN A 35 -6.35 14.58 20.27
CA GLN A 35 -4.90 14.63 20.18
C GLN A 35 -4.27 13.64 21.16
N MET A 36 -3.61 12.62 20.61
CA MET A 36 -2.89 11.61 21.37
C MET A 36 -1.40 11.69 21.07
N LYS A 37 -0.63 12.16 22.05
CA LYS A 37 0.85 12.17 21.99
C LYS A 37 1.38 10.98 22.78
N ALA A 38 2.23 10.17 22.14
CA ALA A 38 2.89 9.01 22.73
C ALA A 38 1.94 7.94 23.32
N ALA A 39 0.71 7.85 22.80
CA ALA A 39 -0.23 6.83 23.25
C ALA A 39 0.27 5.41 22.92
N GLN A 40 0.12 4.48 23.86
CA GLN A 40 0.49 3.08 23.70
C GLN A 40 -0.77 2.20 23.72
N MET A 41 -1.04 1.53 22.59
CA MET A 41 -2.10 0.55 22.45
C MET A 41 -1.50 -0.83 22.23
N LYS A 42 -1.52 -1.66 23.28
CA LYS A 42 -1.06 -3.05 23.20
C LYS A 42 -2.27 -3.99 23.22
N ALA A 43 -2.41 -4.79 22.17
CA ALA A 43 -3.52 -5.74 22.01
C ALA A 43 -4.93 -5.11 22.10
N ALA A 44 -5.05 -3.81 21.84
CA ALA A 44 -6.34 -3.13 21.82
C ALA A 44 -7.19 -3.60 20.63
N GLN A 45 -8.49 -3.80 20.85
CA GLN A 45 -9.45 -4.14 19.81
C GLN A 45 -10.40 -2.96 19.59
N MET A 46 -10.42 -2.44 18.37
CA MET A 46 -11.32 -1.38 17.93
C MET A 46 -12.26 -1.93 16.87
N LYS A 47 -13.53 -2.14 17.23
CA LYS A 47 -14.59 -2.58 16.32
C LYS A 47 -15.50 -1.41 16.00
N ALA A 48 -15.63 -1.07 14.72
CA ALA A 48 -16.47 0.03 14.22
C ALA A 48 -16.14 1.40 14.84
N ALA A 49 -14.89 1.62 15.27
CA ALA A 49 -14.46 2.90 15.81
C ALA A 49 -14.40 3.97 14.71
N GLN A 50 -14.80 5.20 15.03
CA GLN A 50 -14.74 6.34 14.14
C GLN A 50 -13.75 7.38 14.67
N MET A 51 -12.75 7.72 13.87
CA MET A 51 -11.75 8.75 14.15
C MET A 51 -11.86 9.84 13.10
N LYS A 52 -12.38 11.01 13.48
CA LYS A 52 -12.50 12.18 12.61
C LYS A 52 -11.53 13.26 13.07
N ALA A 53 -10.62 13.66 12.19
CA ALA A 53 -9.59 14.67 12.46
C ALA A 53 -8.69 14.37 13.67
N ALA A 54 -8.60 13.11 14.10
CA ALA A 54 -7.74 12.71 15.21
C ALA A 54 -6.25 12.84 14.84
N GLN A 55 -5.44 13.31 15.78
CA GLN A 55 -3.99 13.44 15.63
C GLN A 55 -3.27 12.48 16.56
N MET A 56 -2.46 11.59 15.98
CA MET A 56 -1.64 10.63 16.70
C MET A 56 -0.16 10.92 16.42
N LYS A 57 0.54 11.49 17.40
CA LYS A 57 1.98 11.75 17.31
C LYS A 57 2.73 10.72 18.16
N ALA A 58 3.66 9.99 17.53
CA ALA A 58 4.46 8.97 18.17
C ALA A 58 3.66 7.85 18.86
N ALA A 59 2.43 7.58 18.39
CA ALA A 59 1.61 6.50 18.92
C ALA A 59 2.21 5.13 18.59
N GLN A 60 2.16 4.20 19.54
CA GLN A 60 2.61 2.83 19.38
C GLN A 60 1.43 1.86 19.44
N MET A 61 1.18 1.12 18.36
CA MET A 61 0.16 0.10 18.26
C MET A 61 0.82 -1.27 18.08
N LYS A 62 0.88 -2.06 19.15
CA LYS A 62 1.43 -3.42 19.11
C LYS A 62 0.28 -4.44 19.19
N ALA A 63 0.17 -5.27 18.16
CA ALA A 63 -0.88 -6.29 18.04
C ALA A 63 -2.32 -5.72 18.13
N ALA A 64 -2.52 -4.45 17.78
CA ALA A 64 -3.85 -3.84 17.78
C ALA A 64 -4.70 -4.38 16.62
N GLN A 65 -5.98 -4.60 16.88
CA GLN A 65 -6.94 -5.06 15.88
C GLN A 65 -7.97 -3.96 15.60
N MET A 66 -8.08 -3.54 14.35
CA MET A 66 -9.06 -2.57 13.87
C MET A 66 -9.99 -3.25 12.87
N LYS A 67 -11.22 -3.54 13.27
CA LYS A 67 -12.25 -4.13 12.41
C LYS A 67 -13.30 -3.07 12.07
N ALA A 68 -13.49 -2.80 10.78
CA ALA A 68 -14.43 -1.81 10.27
C ALA A 68 -14.22 -0.39 10.83
N ALA A 69 -12.99 -0.05 11.22
CA ALA A 69 -12.66 1.28 11.73
C ALA A 69 -12.68 2.31 10.60
N GLN A 70 -13.21 3.50 10.86
CA GLN A 70 -13.24 4.62 9.92
C GLN A 70 -12.33 5.74 10.41
N MET A 71 -11.38 6.14 9.58
CA MET A 71 -10.45 7.24 9.82
C MET A 71 -10.64 8.30 8.74
N LYS A 72 -11.28 9.42 9.09
CA LYS A 72 -11.49 10.56 8.18
C LYS A 72 -10.58 11.71 8.60
N ALA A 73 -9.71 12.15 7.70
CA ALA A 73 -8.75 13.23 7.95
C ALA A 73 -7.84 13.02 9.17
N ALA A 74 -7.61 11.76 9.56
CA ALA A 74 -6.72 11.44 10.68
C ALA A 74 -5.26 11.69 10.29
N GLN A 75 -4.46 12.21 11.23
CA GLN A 75 -3.03 12.45 11.05
C GLN A 75 -2.22 11.55 11.97
N MET A 76 -1.33 10.76 11.39
CA MET A 76 -0.39 9.89 12.11
C MET A 76 1.04 10.33 11.80
N LYS A 77 1.70 10.96 12.77
CA LYS A 77 3.10 11.38 12.65
C LYS A 77 3.98 10.48 13.51
N ALA A 78 4.95 9.82 12.90
CA ALA A 78 5.88 8.91 13.57
C ALA A 78 5.19 7.76 14.33
N ALA A 79 3.99 7.35 13.88
CA ALA A 79 3.29 6.24 14.50
C ALA A 79 3.97 4.90 14.18
N GLN A 80 4.03 4.00 15.15
CA GLN A 80 4.59 2.65 15.00
C GLN A 80 3.49 1.61 15.13
N MET A 81 3.28 0.80 14.09
CA MET A 81 2.33 -0.31 14.06
C MET A 81 3.09 -1.61 13.90
N LYS A 82 3.19 -2.40 14.97
CA LYS A 82 3.83 -3.72 14.96
C LYS A 82 2.77 -4.80 15.08
N ALA A 83 2.70 -5.68 14.10
CA ALA A 83 1.71 -6.77 14.03
C ALA A 83 0.25 -6.31 14.14
N ALA A 84 -0.04 -5.07 13.71
CA ALA A 84 -1.41 -4.54 13.72
C ALA A 84 -2.23 -5.19 12.60
N GLN A 85 -3.50 -5.47 12.89
CA GLN A 85 -4.45 -6.04 11.93
C GLN A 85 -5.56 -5.03 11.63
N MET A 86 -5.75 -4.70 10.36
CA MET A 86 -6.82 -3.84 9.86
C MET A 86 -7.70 -4.63 8.91
N LYS A 87 -8.91 -4.97 9.34
CA LYS A 87 -9.91 -5.68 8.52
C LYS A 87 -11.04 -4.72 8.17
N ALA A 88 -11.29 -4.53 6.88
CA ALA A 88 -12.34 -3.64 6.37
C ALA A 88 -12.23 -2.19 6.88
N ALA A 89 -11.02 -1.73 7.21
CA ALA A 89 -10.81 -0.36 7.68
C ALA A 89 -10.92 0.62 6.50
N GLN A 90 -11.52 1.78 6.74
CA GLN A 90 -11.67 2.86 5.77
C GLN A 90 -10.85 4.07 6.20
N MET A 91 -9.95 4.52 5.33
CA MET A 91 -9.10 5.70 5.54
C MET A 91 -9.39 6.71 4.43
N LYS A 92 -10.09 7.79 4.75
CA LYS A 92 -10.41 8.88 3.82
C LYS A 92 -9.61 10.11 4.18
N ALA A 93 -8.78 10.59 3.26
CA ALA A 93 -7.91 11.76 3.46
C ALA A 93 -6.97 11.65 4.67
N ALA A 94 -6.61 10.43 5.07
CA ALA A 94 -5.68 10.20 6.17
C ALA A 94 -4.25 10.56 5.76
N GLN A 95 -3.48 11.15 6.67
CA GLN A 95 -2.09 11.51 6.46
C GLN A 95 -1.17 10.70 7.39
N MET A 96 -0.21 10.00 6.81
CA MET A 96 0.80 9.22 7.52
C MET A 96 2.18 9.75 7.18
N LYS A 97 2.81 10.46 8.12
CA LYS A 97 4.16 11.00 7.97
C LYS A 97 5.13 10.23 8.85
N ALA A 98 6.16 9.64 8.24
CA ALA A 98 7.17 8.84 8.93
C ALA A 98 6.59 7.67 9.75
N ALA A 99 5.44 7.13 9.34
CA ALA A 99 4.83 5.99 10.01
C ALA A 99 5.60 4.70 9.70
N GLN A 100 5.76 3.82 10.69
CA GLN A 100 6.42 2.53 10.56
C GLN A 100 5.40 1.41 10.77
N MET A 101 5.25 0.54 9.77
CA MET A 101 4.40 -0.64 9.82
C MET A 101 5.26 -1.89 9.67
N LYS A 102 5.42 -2.65 10.75
CA LYS A 102 6.16 -3.92 10.75
C LYS A 102 5.19 -5.08 10.93
N ALA A 103 5.17 -6.01 9.98
CA ALA A 103 4.29 -7.18 9.98
C ALA A 103 2.79 -6.82 10.11
N ALA A 104 2.38 -5.65 9.61
CA ALA A 104 0.99 -5.23 9.63
C ALA A 104 0.18 -5.98 8.57
N GLN A 105 -1.06 -6.35 8.89
CA GLN A 105 -1.97 -7.02 7.97
C GLN A 105 -3.17 -6.12 7.66
N MET A 106 -3.39 -5.83 6.38
CA MET A 106 -4.53 -5.06 5.89
C MET A 106 -5.38 -5.95 4.97
N LYS A 107 -6.56 -6.37 5.44
CA LYS A 107 -7.50 -7.17 4.66
C LYS A 107 -8.72 -6.33 4.29
N ALA A 108 -9.01 -6.20 3.00
CA ALA A 108 -10.13 -5.41 2.49
C ALA A 108 -10.13 -3.94 2.95
N ALA A 109 -8.95 -3.37 3.22
CA ALA A 109 -8.84 -1.97 3.63
C ALA A 109 -9.05 -1.03 2.43
N GLN A 110 -9.74 0.08 2.65
CA GLN A 110 -9.99 1.11 1.65
C GLN A 110 -9.25 2.39 2.03
N MET A 111 -8.40 2.89 1.15
CA MET A 111 -7.66 4.14 1.29
C MET A 111 -8.04 5.08 0.16
N LYS A 112 -8.83 6.11 0.46
CA LYS A 112 -9.24 7.14 -0.51
C LYS A 112 -8.53 8.45 -0.19
N ALA A 113 -7.78 8.98 -1.15
CA ALA A 113 -7.01 10.22 -1.00
C ALA A 113 -6.03 10.22 0.20
N ALA A 114 -5.55 9.04 0.60
CA ALA A 114 -4.59 8.92 1.69
C ALA A 114 -3.19 9.39 1.25
N GLN A 115 -2.47 10.07 2.13
CA GLN A 115 -1.11 10.54 1.89
C GLN A 115 -0.13 9.82 2.82
N MET A 116 0.88 9.17 2.25
CA MET A 116 1.95 8.51 2.97
C MET A 116 3.29 9.14 2.59
N LYS A 117 3.88 9.92 3.49
CA LYS A 117 5.18 10.57 3.29
C LYS A 117 6.23 9.90 4.18
N ALA A 118 7.29 9.39 3.57
CA ALA A 118 8.38 8.69 4.27
C ALA A 118 7.91 7.51 5.15
N ALA A 119 6.80 6.86 4.77
CA ALA A 119 6.29 5.70 5.48
C ALA A 119 7.15 4.46 5.20
N GLN A 120 7.40 3.64 6.21
CA GLN A 120 8.15 2.39 6.10
C GLN A 120 7.22 1.21 6.36
N MET A 121 7.13 0.28 5.41
CA MET A 121 6.36 -0.96 5.51
C MET A 121 7.30 -2.15 5.38
N LYS A 122 7.56 -2.86 6.48
CA LYS A 122 8.40 -4.06 6.50
C LYS A 122 7.53 -5.29 6.75
N ALA A 123 7.58 -6.26 5.82
CA ALA A 123 6.79 -7.49 5.89
C ALA A 123 5.27 -7.25 6.03
N ALA A 124 4.77 -6.13 5.50
CA ALA A 124 3.34 -5.83 5.54
C ALA A 124 2.58 -6.66 4.50
N GLN A 125 1.39 -7.13 4.85
CA GLN A 125 0.51 -7.89 3.97
C GLN A 125 -0.76 -7.09 3.67
N MET A 126 -1.04 -6.85 2.39
CA MET A 126 -2.26 -6.22 1.92
C MET A 126 -3.03 -7.20 1.04
N LYS A 127 -4.18 -7.69 1.54
CA LYS A 127 -5.06 -8.59 0.79
C LYS A 127 -6.35 -7.87 0.43
N ALA A 128 -6.68 -7.81 -0.86
CA ALA A 128 -7.86 -7.13 -1.38
C ALA A 128 -7.98 -5.65 -0.96
N ALA A 129 -6.85 -4.98 -0.74
CA ALA A 129 -6.84 -3.57 -0.37
C ALA A 129 -7.14 -2.68 -1.60
N GLN A 130 -7.91 -1.61 -1.40
CA GLN A 130 -8.23 -0.64 -2.43
C GLN A 130 -7.60 0.71 -2.10
N MET A 131 -6.80 1.25 -3.01
CA MET A 131 -6.16 2.56 -2.93
C MET A 131 -6.66 3.43 -4.09
N LYS A 132 -7.50 4.42 -3.80
CA LYS A 132 -8.01 5.38 -4.79
C LYS A 132 -7.41 6.75 -4.54
N ALA A 133 -6.73 7.32 -5.54
CA ALA A 133 -6.07 8.63 -5.45
C ALA A 133 -5.09 8.75 -4.26
N ALA A 134 -4.48 7.63 -3.84
CA ALA A 134 -3.50 7.64 -2.75
C ALA A 134 -2.16 8.20 -3.25
N GLN A 135 -1.47 8.97 -2.40
CA GLN A 135 -0.15 9.52 -2.68
C GLN A 135 0.88 8.91 -1.74
N MET A 136 1.94 8.32 -2.31
CA MET A 136 3.07 7.75 -1.59
C MET A 136 4.35 8.47 -2.02
N LYS A 137 4.90 9.31 -1.14
CA LYS A 137 6.15 10.05 -1.39
C LYS A 137 7.26 9.51 -0.49
N ALA A 138 8.36 9.07 -1.10
CA ALA A 138 9.51 8.50 -0.39
C ALA A 138 9.15 7.31 0.53
N ALA A 139 8.11 6.56 0.18
CA ALA A 139 7.69 5.39 0.96
C ALA A 139 8.65 4.21 0.68
N GLN A 140 8.96 3.44 1.71
CA GLN A 140 9.80 2.24 1.62
C GLN A 140 8.97 1.00 1.94
N MET A 141 8.93 0.04 1.02
CA MET A 141 8.28 -1.25 1.20
C MET A 141 9.33 -2.36 1.07
N LYS A 142 9.65 -3.02 2.20
CA LYS A 142 10.59 -4.14 2.23
C LYS A 142 9.84 -5.44 2.54
N ALA A 143 9.94 -6.42 1.65
CA ALA A 143 9.26 -7.72 1.76
C ALA A 143 7.73 -7.60 1.93
N ALA A 144 7.13 -6.55 1.37
CA ALA A 144 5.68 -6.37 1.44
C ALA A 144 4.97 -7.29 0.43
N GLN A 145 3.81 -7.82 0.82
CA GLN A 145 2.99 -8.68 -0.03
C GLN A 145 1.65 -7.98 -0.32
N MET A 146 1.33 -7.81 -1.61
CA MET A 146 0.07 -7.27 -2.09
C MET A 146 -0.65 -8.33 -2.91
N LYS A 147 -1.71 -8.92 -2.38
CA LYS A 147 -2.54 -9.93 -3.07
C LYS A 147 -3.89 -9.33 -3.42
N ALA A 148 -4.26 -9.35 -4.71
CA ALA A 148 -5.51 -8.81 -5.22
C ALA A 148 -5.75 -7.33 -4.84
N ALA A 149 -4.68 -6.54 -4.69
CA ALA A 149 -4.80 -5.13 -4.36
C ALA A 149 -5.18 -4.31 -5.60
N GLN A 150 -6.02 -3.30 -5.43
CA GLN A 150 -6.43 -2.37 -6.49
C GLN A 150 -5.89 -0.97 -6.21
N MET A 151 -5.17 -0.41 -7.16
CA MET A 151 -4.64 0.95 -7.13
C MET A 151 -5.21 1.75 -8.30
N LYS A 152 -6.13 2.67 -8.03
CA LYS A 152 -6.73 3.55 -9.05
C LYS A 152 -6.25 5.00 -8.85
N ALA A 153 -5.62 5.58 -9.87
CA ALA A 153 -5.08 6.93 -9.83
C ALA A 153 -4.09 7.17 -8.68
N ALA A 154 -3.36 6.13 -8.24
CA ALA A 154 -2.37 6.25 -7.18
C ALA A 154 -1.09 6.88 -7.70
N GLN A 155 -0.46 7.74 -6.89
CA GLN A 155 0.82 8.39 -7.22
C GLN A 155 1.92 7.88 -6.29
N MET A 156 3.00 7.36 -6.85
CA MET A 156 4.20 6.93 -6.14
C MET A 156 5.39 7.75 -6.61
N LYS A 157 5.89 8.65 -5.78
CA LYS A 157 7.07 9.48 -6.07
C LYS A 157 8.24 9.07 -5.18
N ALA A 158 9.36 8.69 -5.77
CA ALA A 158 10.56 8.25 -5.06
C ALA A 158 10.30 7.06 -4.11
N ALA A 159 9.33 6.20 -4.42
CA ALA A 159 9.03 5.03 -3.60
C ALA A 159 10.06 3.92 -3.85
N GLN A 160 10.46 3.22 -2.79
CA GLN A 160 11.39 2.08 -2.86
C GLN A 160 10.66 0.80 -2.50
N MET A 161 10.70 -0.20 -3.38
CA MET A 161 10.14 -1.52 -3.20
C MET A 161 11.26 -2.56 -3.29
N LYS A 162 11.67 -3.14 -2.15
CA LYS A 162 12.70 -4.18 -2.08
C LYS A 162 12.06 -5.52 -1.72
N ALA A 163 12.24 -6.53 -2.56
CA ALA A 163 11.67 -7.88 -2.37
C ALA A 163 10.13 -7.87 -2.19
N ALA A 164 9.44 -6.89 -2.78
CA ALA A 164 7.98 -6.80 -2.71
C ALA A 164 7.33 -7.81 -3.66
N GLN A 165 6.23 -8.44 -3.24
CA GLN A 165 5.47 -9.38 -4.03
C GLN A 165 4.07 -8.81 -4.34
N MET A 166 3.71 -8.75 -5.60
CA MET A 166 2.40 -8.33 -6.10
C MET A 166 1.77 -9.48 -6.87
N LYS A 167 0.73 -10.11 -6.30
CA LYS A 167 -0.02 -11.18 -6.94
C LYS A 167 -1.44 -10.73 -7.28
N ALA A 168 -1.83 -10.81 -8.54
CA ALA A 168 -3.16 -10.40 -9.02
C ALA A 168 -3.50 -8.91 -8.71
N ALA A 169 -2.47 -8.05 -8.63
CA ALA A 169 -2.68 -6.63 -8.34
C ALA A 169 -3.14 -5.88 -9.60
N GLN A 170 -4.08 -4.94 -9.45
CA GLN A 170 -4.57 -4.09 -10.52
C GLN A 170 -4.14 -2.64 -10.30
N MET A 171 -3.48 -2.05 -11.28
CA MET A 171 -3.05 -0.65 -11.30
C MET A 171 -3.71 0.05 -12.49
N LYS A 172 -4.69 0.91 -12.23
CA LYS A 172 -5.38 1.71 -13.26
C LYS A 172 -5.02 3.18 -13.10
N ALA A 173 -4.47 3.80 -14.15
CA ALA A 173 -4.06 5.21 -14.14
C ALA A 173 -3.04 5.55 -13.03
N ALA A 174 -2.22 4.58 -12.60
CA ALA A 174 -1.23 4.80 -11.56
C ALA A 174 0.01 5.53 -12.13
N GLN A 175 0.58 6.46 -11.38
CA GLN A 175 1.79 7.18 -11.75
C GLN A 175 2.94 6.80 -10.82
N MET A 176 4.06 6.38 -11.39
CA MET A 176 5.29 6.07 -10.68
C MET A 176 6.42 6.97 -11.20
N LYS A 177 6.88 7.92 -10.38
CA LYS A 177 7.99 8.82 -10.72
C LYS A 177 9.19 8.52 -9.83
N ALA A 178 10.34 8.23 -10.41
CA ALA A 178 11.58 7.91 -9.68
C ALA A 178 11.42 6.72 -8.71
N ALA A 179 10.54 5.78 -9.00
CA ALA A 179 10.33 4.60 -8.16
C ALA A 179 11.46 3.58 -8.37
N GLN A 180 11.94 2.97 -7.30
CA GLN A 180 12.96 1.93 -7.34
C GLN A 180 12.36 0.58 -6.93
N MET A 181 12.48 -0.42 -7.80
CA MET A 181 12.05 -1.79 -7.58
C MET A 181 13.27 -2.70 -7.63
N LYS A 182 13.67 -3.28 -6.49
CA LYS A 182 14.76 -4.25 -6.39
C LYS A 182 14.23 -5.61 -5.96
N ALA A 183 14.45 -6.65 -6.75
CA ALA A 183 13.97 -8.01 -6.48
C ALA A 183 12.44 -8.08 -6.31
N ALA A 184 11.69 -7.19 -6.94
CA ALA A 184 10.23 -7.20 -6.86
C ALA A 184 9.64 -8.29 -7.78
N GLN A 185 8.61 -8.98 -7.31
CA GLN A 185 7.91 -10.02 -8.08
C GLN A 185 6.48 -9.58 -8.37
N MET A 186 6.09 -9.58 -9.64
CA MET A 186 4.73 -9.31 -10.10
C MET A 186 4.20 -10.56 -10.81
N LYS A 187 3.17 -11.20 -10.24
CA LYS A 187 2.49 -12.36 -10.83
C LYS A 187 1.04 -12.01 -11.12
N ALA A 188 0.59 -12.19 -12.36
CA ALA A 188 -0.79 -11.89 -12.78
C ALA A 188 -1.20 -10.42 -12.53
N ALA A 189 -0.25 -9.48 -12.53
CA ALA A 189 -0.55 -8.07 -12.29
C ALA A 189 -1.09 -7.40 -13.57
N GLN A 190 -2.10 -6.55 -13.44
CA GLN A 190 -2.68 -5.78 -14.54
C GLN A 190 -2.35 -4.30 -14.38
N MET A 191 -1.75 -3.70 -15.41
CA MET A 191 -1.44 -2.27 -15.48
C MET A 191 -2.19 -1.67 -16.67
N LYS A 192 -3.19 -0.82 -16.41
CA LYS A 192 -3.96 -0.11 -17.44
C LYS A 192 -3.72 1.39 -17.32
N ALA A 193 -3.26 2.05 -18.38
CA ALA A 193 -2.97 3.49 -18.40
C ALA A 193 -1.95 3.92 -17.31
N ALA A 194 -1.04 3.04 -16.91
CA ALA A 194 -0.03 3.36 -15.90
C ALA A 194 1.13 4.15 -16.52
N GLN A 195 1.65 5.14 -15.82
CA GLN A 195 2.80 5.94 -16.25
C GLN A 195 3.99 5.68 -15.33
N MET A 196 5.13 5.31 -15.91
CA MET A 196 6.40 5.14 -15.21
C MET A 196 7.43 6.12 -15.79
N LYS A 197 7.90 7.07 -14.98
CA LYS A 197 8.96 8.02 -15.36
C LYS A 197 10.16 7.87 -14.44
N ALA A 198 11.34 7.66 -15.01
CA ALA A 198 12.59 7.47 -14.26
C ALA A 198 12.54 6.31 -13.26
N ALA A 199 11.77 5.25 -13.55
CA ALA A 199 11.69 4.09 -12.68
C ALA A 199 12.90 3.17 -12.88
N GLN A 200 13.46 2.64 -11.78
CA GLN A 200 14.56 1.68 -11.81
C GLN A 200 14.07 0.30 -11.41
N MET A 201 14.32 -0.72 -12.23
CA MET A 201 13.93 -2.10 -11.99
C MET A 201 15.18 -3.01 -12.01
N LYS A 202 15.67 -3.41 -10.84
CA LYS A 202 16.81 -4.35 -10.72
C LYS A 202 16.33 -5.71 -10.24
N ALA A 203 16.61 -6.77 -10.99
CA ALA A 203 16.18 -8.14 -10.68
C ALA A 203 14.67 -8.29 -10.46
N ALA A 204 13.85 -7.50 -11.16
CA ALA A 204 12.40 -7.60 -11.05
C ALA A 204 11.86 -8.76 -11.93
N GLN A 205 10.92 -9.54 -11.40
CA GLN A 205 10.29 -10.65 -12.14
C GLN A 205 8.85 -10.31 -12.47
N MET A 206 8.45 -10.50 -13.73
CA MET A 206 7.08 -10.28 -14.20
C MET A 206 6.54 -11.55 -14.86
N LYS A 207 5.64 -12.28 -14.19
CA LYS A 207 4.99 -13.49 -14.74
C LYS A 207 3.51 -13.24 -15.00
N ALA A 208 3.05 -13.44 -16.23
CA ALA A 208 1.66 -13.23 -16.64
C ALA A 208 1.15 -11.81 -16.35
N ALA A 209 2.02 -10.80 -16.48
CA ALA A 209 1.62 -9.41 -16.26
C ALA A 209 1.01 -8.82 -17.55
N GLN A 210 -0.10 -8.09 -17.42
CA GLN A 210 -0.75 -7.43 -18.56
C GLN A 210 -0.50 -5.93 -18.50
N MET A 211 -0.06 -5.33 -19.61
CA MET A 211 0.19 -3.89 -19.72
C MET A 211 -0.61 -3.31 -20.89
N LYS A 212 -1.70 -2.59 -20.61
CA LYS A 212 -2.50 -1.92 -21.65
C LYS A 212 -2.36 -0.41 -21.55
N ALA A 213 -1.94 0.25 -22.62
CA ALA A 213 -1.72 1.70 -22.68
C ALA A 213 -0.77 2.22 -21.58
N ALA A 214 0.24 1.43 -21.19
CA ALA A 214 1.22 1.85 -20.20
C ALA A 214 2.33 2.67 -20.88
N GLN A 215 2.75 3.75 -20.24
CA GLN A 215 3.85 4.60 -20.73
C GLN A 215 5.08 4.42 -19.85
N MET A 216 6.24 4.18 -20.46
CA MET A 216 7.53 4.11 -19.77
C MET A 216 8.51 5.12 -20.37
N LYS A 217 8.94 6.12 -19.59
CA LYS A 217 9.95 7.12 -20.00
C LYS A 217 11.16 7.05 -19.09
N ALA A 218 12.35 6.87 -19.67
CA ALA A 218 13.63 6.78 -18.96
C ALA A 218 13.64 5.70 -17.85
N ALA A 219 13.05 4.54 -18.13
CA ALA A 219 13.12 3.40 -17.21
C ALA A 219 14.41 2.62 -17.47
N GLN A 220 15.15 2.29 -16.40
CA GLN A 220 16.38 1.51 -16.47
C GLN A 220 16.20 0.17 -15.77
N GLY A 221 16.69 -0.92 -16.38
CA GLY A 221 16.67 -2.23 -15.74
C GLY A 221 17.86 -3.11 -16.09
N LYS A 222 18.51 -3.67 -15.06
CA LYS A 222 19.45 -4.79 -15.19
C LYS A 222 18.74 -6.05 -14.67
N ALA A 223 18.51 -7.02 -15.56
CA ALA A 223 17.85 -8.31 -15.31
C ALA A 223 16.34 -8.25 -14.94
N ALA A 224 15.48 -7.78 -15.86
CA ALA A 224 14.04 -8.01 -15.76
C ALA A 224 13.69 -9.29 -16.55
N GLN A 225 13.29 -10.37 -15.87
CA GLN A 225 12.89 -11.63 -16.52
C GLN A 225 11.36 -11.78 -16.49
N GLY A 226 10.74 -12.14 -17.61
CA GLY A 226 9.30 -12.39 -17.65
C GLY A 226 8.86 -13.32 -18.78
N LYS A 227 8.14 -14.40 -18.42
CA LYS A 227 7.68 -15.47 -19.34
C LYS A 227 6.31 -15.22 -20.00
N ALA A 228 5.66 -14.06 -19.82
CA ALA A 228 4.40 -13.69 -20.50
C ALA A 228 4.01 -12.25 -20.11
N ALA A 229 4.54 -11.24 -20.81
CA ALA A 229 4.02 -9.88 -20.73
C ALA A 229 3.22 -9.61 -22.01
N GLN A 230 1.90 -9.69 -21.96
CA GLN A 230 1.02 -9.43 -23.12
C GLN A 230 0.35 -8.06 -22.97
N GLY A 231 0.39 -7.24 -24.03
CA GLY A 231 -0.17 -5.90 -23.99
C GLY A 231 -0.08 -5.10 -25.30
N LYS A 232 -1.22 -4.78 -25.92
CA LYS A 232 -1.32 -3.82 -27.03
C LYS A 232 -0.99 -2.39 -26.49
N ALA A 233 0.00 -1.73 -27.10
CA ALA A 233 0.46 -0.35 -26.84
C ALA A 233 1.22 -0.07 -25.52
N ALA A 234 2.46 -0.54 -25.41
CA ALA A 234 3.46 0.07 -24.54
C ALA A 234 4.34 1.02 -25.36
N GLN A 235 4.15 2.34 -25.23
CA GLN A 235 5.01 3.34 -25.87
C GLN A 235 6.12 3.74 -24.89
N GLY A 236 7.38 3.56 -25.28
CA GLY A 236 8.53 3.94 -24.47
C GLY A 236 9.63 4.61 -25.28
N LYS A 237 9.95 5.87 -24.96
CA LYS A 237 11.17 6.55 -25.42
C LYS A 237 12.25 6.32 -24.34
N ASN A 238 13.33 5.63 -24.72
CA ASN A 238 14.52 5.26 -23.92
C ASN A 238 14.29 4.20 -22.82
N VAL A 239 14.14 2.93 -23.22
CA VAL A 239 14.30 1.76 -22.33
C VAL A 239 15.69 1.16 -22.60
N GLN A 240 16.64 1.32 -21.67
CA GLN A 240 17.94 0.64 -21.74
C GLN A 240 17.97 -0.54 -20.76
N GLY A 241 18.07 -1.76 -21.30
CA GLY A 241 18.28 -2.98 -20.52
C GLY A 241 18.91 -4.08 -21.36
N LYS A 242 20.06 -4.62 -20.93
CA LYS A 242 20.64 -5.84 -21.49
C LYS A 242 19.83 -7.04 -20.97
N GLY A 243 19.21 -7.80 -21.89
CA GLY A 243 18.54 -9.08 -21.64
C GLY A 243 17.02 -9.00 -21.43
N VAL A 244 16.26 -9.00 -22.53
CA VAL A 244 14.85 -9.42 -22.57
C VAL A 244 14.78 -10.65 -23.49
N GLN A 245 14.90 -11.85 -22.95
CA GLN A 245 14.69 -13.08 -23.71
C GLN A 245 13.23 -13.53 -23.49
N GLY A 246 12.35 -13.17 -24.42
CA GLY A 246 11.01 -13.74 -24.53
C GLY A 246 10.99 -14.72 -25.70
N LYS A 247 10.96 -16.02 -25.43
CA LYS A 247 10.47 -17.00 -26.43
C LYS A 247 8.96 -16.79 -26.51
N GLY A 248 8.50 -16.10 -27.55
CA GLY A 248 7.13 -16.12 -28.00
C GLY A 248 7.07 -17.03 -29.22
N ASP A 249 6.39 -18.16 -29.09
CA ASP A 249 6.01 -18.96 -30.24
C ASP A 249 5.07 -18.11 -31.12
N LEU A 250 5.59 -17.67 -32.27
CA LEU A 250 4.78 -17.10 -33.35
C LEU A 250 4.12 -18.30 -34.05
N GLU A 251 2.84 -18.52 -33.77
CA GLU A 251 1.99 -19.30 -34.68
C GLU A 251 2.04 -18.61 -36.05
N LYS A 252 2.71 -19.26 -36.99
CA LYS A 252 2.72 -18.89 -38.41
C LYS A 252 1.32 -19.16 -38.95
N GLY A 253 0.53 -18.12 -39.17
CA GLY A 253 -0.57 -18.17 -40.11
C GLY A 253 0.00 -18.22 -41.52
N VAL A 254 0.10 -19.42 -42.08
CA VAL A 254 0.25 -19.64 -43.52
C VAL A 254 -1.06 -19.19 -44.15
N GLN A 255 -1.02 -18.18 -45.00
CA GLN A 255 -2.09 -17.90 -45.94
C GLN A 255 -1.49 -18.13 -47.34
N MET A 256 -1.51 -19.40 -47.72
CA MET A 256 -1.55 -19.84 -49.11
C MET A 256 -3.01 -19.68 -49.53
N ASP A 257 -3.28 -19.01 -50.63
CA ASP A 257 -4.18 -19.52 -51.66
C ASP A 257 -3.97 -18.71 -52.95
N LEU A 258 -4.05 -19.46 -54.06
CA LEU A 258 -3.69 -19.14 -55.43
C LEU A 258 -4.51 -17.98 -56.04
#